data_AF-A0A2G4IM67-F1
#
_entry.id   AF-A0A2G4IM67-F1
#
_cell.length_a   1.000
_cell.length_b   1.000
_cell.length_c   1.000
_cell.angle_alpha   90.00
_cell.angle_beta   90.00
_cell.angle_gamma   90.00
#
_symmetry.space_group_name_H-M   'P 1'
#
loop_
_entity.id
_entity.type
_entity.pdbx_description
1 polymer ?
#
loop_
_entity_poly.entity_id
_entity_poly.type
_entity_poly.pdbx_seq_one_letter_code
_entity_poly.pdbx_strand_id
1 'polypeptide(L)'
;MDSARLLVFTFLWTAIWAASLPRLSRRAELIAGLVPFTAFGLRVFASFFTGVTDDDSVKATVAPLVEWVAGKTGVVPYQVILDATVAIGLVWLASVFDIPKQSRLATAWLMPVAAMLSLASLRISGLPLEQLLATTLPALVLGMAFGGLIAAVIWLTPSPIDVSIRRRAAVVVCITVPVAVIAVECLAPTPMSAVAESSLSLAAGAATGLVAWWLGGFRRPRSRLFFAMAVGVAAGAVIAAKAG
;
A
#
# COMPACT_ATOMS: atom_id res chain seq x y z
N MET A 1 11.22 -13.36 6.13
CA MET A 1 9.98 -14.02 5.70
C MET A 1 10.38 -15.22 4.86
N ASP A 2 9.88 -16.41 5.18
CA ASP A 2 10.26 -17.61 4.44
C ASP A 2 9.82 -17.52 2.99
N SER A 3 10.74 -17.74 2.05
CA SER A 3 10.47 -17.62 0.61
C SER A 3 9.28 -18.48 0.17
N ALA A 4 9.11 -19.65 0.78
CA ALA A 4 7.97 -20.54 0.54
C ALA A 4 6.64 -19.85 0.87
N ARG A 5 6.57 -19.11 1.97
CA ARG A 5 5.37 -18.42 2.40
C ARG A 5 5.01 -17.27 1.45
N LEU A 6 6.00 -16.48 1.03
CA LEU A 6 5.78 -15.43 0.03
C LEU A 6 5.17 -16.02 -1.25
N LEU A 7 5.71 -17.14 -1.73
CA LEU A 7 5.21 -17.81 -2.93
C LEU A 7 3.78 -18.33 -2.75
N VAL A 8 3.48 -18.98 -1.63
CA VAL A 8 2.13 -19.48 -1.32
C VAL A 8 1.11 -18.34 -1.30
N PHE A 9 1.40 -17.26 -0.57
CA PHE A 9 0.48 -16.12 -0.51
C PHE A 9 0.38 -15.37 -1.82
N THR A 10 1.47 -15.26 -2.59
CA THR A 10 1.43 -14.70 -3.94
C THR A 10 0.49 -15.49 -4.83
N PHE A 11 0.57 -16.82 -4.81
CA PHE A 11 -0.33 -17.69 -5.56
C PHE A 11 -1.78 -17.50 -5.10
N LEU A 12 -2.01 -17.50 -3.78
CA LEU A 12 -3.34 -17.32 -3.19
C LEU A 12 -3.96 -15.96 -3.58
N TRP A 13 -3.22 -14.87 -3.40
CA TRP A 13 -3.66 -13.52 -3.75
C TRP A 13 -3.97 -13.42 -5.25
N THR A 14 -3.10 -13.99 -6.09
CA THR A 14 -3.29 -13.99 -7.55
C THR A 14 -4.55 -14.77 -7.93
N ALA A 15 -4.75 -15.96 -7.35
CA ALA A 15 -5.91 -16.80 -7.59
C ALA A 15 -7.21 -16.10 -7.16
N ILE A 16 -7.23 -15.50 -5.97
CA ILE A 16 -8.38 -14.73 -5.45
C ILE A 16 -8.67 -13.53 -6.35
N TRP A 17 -7.64 -12.79 -6.74
CA TRP A 17 -7.78 -11.63 -7.60
C TRP A 17 -8.28 -11.99 -9.00
N ALA A 18 -7.90 -13.15 -9.53
CA ALA A 18 -8.37 -13.65 -10.83
C ALA A 18 -9.77 -14.31 -10.76
N ALA A 19 -10.22 -14.72 -9.57
CA ALA A 19 -11.46 -15.47 -9.40
C ALA A 19 -12.71 -14.68 -9.79
N SER A 20 -13.78 -15.40 -10.16
CA SER A 20 -15.11 -14.83 -10.29
C SER A 20 -15.68 -14.58 -8.89
N LEU A 21 -15.54 -13.36 -8.39
CA LEU A 21 -15.96 -13.01 -7.03
C LEU A 21 -17.48 -12.85 -6.96
N PRO A 22 -18.13 -13.39 -5.91
CA PRO A 22 -19.56 -13.17 -5.69
C PRO A 22 -19.82 -11.70 -5.32
N ARG A 23 -21.05 -11.23 -5.55
CA ARG A 23 -21.49 -9.94 -5.03
C ARG A 23 -21.62 -10.06 -3.51
N LEU A 24 -20.89 -9.23 -2.77
CA LEU A 24 -21.00 -9.20 -1.32
C LEU A 24 -22.28 -8.49 -0.89
N SER A 25 -22.91 -8.96 0.19
CA SER A 25 -23.94 -8.19 0.86
C SER A 25 -23.31 -6.96 1.54
N ARG A 26 -24.09 -5.91 1.80
CA ARG A 26 -23.57 -4.69 2.46
C ARG A 26 -22.90 -4.99 3.81
N ARG A 27 -23.43 -5.97 4.57
CA ARG A 27 -22.82 -6.40 5.84
C ARG A 27 -21.49 -7.11 5.62
N ALA A 28 -21.44 -8.03 4.66
CA ALA A 28 -20.21 -8.73 4.30
C ALA A 28 -19.13 -7.78 3.78
N GLU A 29 -19.54 -6.76 3.00
CA GLU A 29 -18.65 -5.70 2.52
C GLU A 29 -18.04 -4.91 3.69
N LEU A 30 -18.85 -4.48 4.66
CA LEU A 30 -18.35 -3.74 5.83
C LEU A 30 -17.38 -4.59 6.68
N ILE A 31 -17.72 -5.85 6.92
CA ILE A 31 -16.86 -6.76 7.69
C ILE A 31 -15.55 -7.02 6.93
N ALA A 32 -15.63 -7.30 5.63
CA ALA A 32 -14.46 -7.55 4.81
C ALA A 32 -13.55 -6.31 4.67
N GLY A 33 -14.10 -5.10 4.76
CA GLY A 33 -13.33 -3.86 4.84
C GLY A 33 -12.70 -3.61 6.21
N LEU A 34 -13.41 -3.96 7.29
CA LEU A 34 -12.93 -3.78 8.66
C LEU A 34 -11.76 -4.71 8.99
N VAL A 35 -11.75 -5.93 8.45
CA VAL A 35 -10.69 -6.92 8.75
C VAL A 35 -9.29 -6.42 8.36
N PRO A 36 -9.01 -5.98 7.11
CA PRO A 36 -7.75 -5.35 6.76
C PRO A 36 -7.49 -4.11 7.60
N PHE A 37 -8.49 -3.26 7.84
CA PHE A 37 -8.31 -2.03 8.62
C PHE A 37 -7.82 -2.31 10.05
N THR A 38 -8.41 -3.28 10.74
CA THR A 38 -7.98 -3.69 12.08
C THR A 38 -6.58 -4.31 12.04
N ALA A 39 -6.30 -5.15 11.04
CA ALA A 39 -4.99 -5.77 10.90
C ALA A 39 -3.91 -4.71 10.67
N PHE A 40 -4.03 -3.85 9.66
CA PHE A 40 -3.06 -2.77 9.43
C PHE A 40 -3.02 -1.77 10.59
N GLY A 41 -4.17 -1.48 11.21
CA GLY A 41 -4.29 -0.61 12.38
C GLY A 41 -3.47 -1.12 13.57
N LEU A 42 -3.43 -2.44 13.80
CA LEU A 42 -2.57 -3.04 14.83
C LEU A 42 -1.08 -2.84 14.53
N ARG A 43 -0.68 -2.87 13.26
CA ARG A 43 0.72 -2.61 12.87
C ARG A 43 1.12 -1.16 13.10
N VAL A 44 0.23 -0.22 12.76
CA VAL A 44 0.42 1.20 13.08
C VAL A 44 0.44 1.40 14.60
N PHE A 45 -0.49 0.79 15.33
CA PHE A 45 -0.52 0.84 16.79
C PHE A 45 0.80 0.37 17.40
N ALA A 46 1.31 -0.79 16.98
CA ALA A 46 2.58 -1.31 17.47
C ALA A 46 3.77 -0.38 17.18
N SER A 47 3.74 0.34 16.05
CA SER A 47 4.82 1.26 15.69
C SER A 47 4.97 2.44 16.67
N PHE A 48 3.89 2.86 17.35
CA PHE A 48 3.96 3.91 18.40
C PHE A 48 4.83 3.52 19.60
N PHE A 49 5.07 2.23 19.82
CA PHE A 49 5.90 1.72 20.90
C PHE A 49 7.35 1.44 20.47
N THR A 50 7.70 1.78 19.22
CA THR A 50 9.07 1.64 18.71
C THR A 50 9.96 2.70 19.37
N GLY A 51 11.03 2.28 20.04
CA GLY A 51 11.96 3.18 20.74
C GLY A 51 11.50 3.62 22.15
N VAL A 52 10.30 3.24 22.59
CA VAL A 52 9.87 3.41 23.98
C VAL A 52 10.65 2.44 24.87
N THR A 53 11.14 2.89 26.03
CA THR A 53 11.89 2.06 26.97
C THR A 53 11.01 1.01 27.65
N ASP A 54 11.60 -0.10 28.10
CA ASP A 54 10.84 -1.20 28.73
C ASP A 54 10.33 -0.85 30.14
N ASP A 55 10.86 0.21 30.75
CA ASP A 55 10.39 0.74 32.05
C ASP A 55 9.05 1.49 31.98
N ASP A 56 8.52 1.72 30.77
CA ASP A 56 7.23 2.36 30.57
C ASP A 56 6.08 1.39 30.89
N SER A 57 5.23 1.78 31.85
CA SER A 57 4.13 0.95 32.34
C SER A 57 3.05 0.66 31.29
N VAL A 58 2.86 1.56 30.32
CA VAL A 58 1.93 1.38 29.21
C VAL A 58 2.52 0.37 28.23
N LYS A 59 3.80 0.51 27.88
CA LYS A 59 4.51 -0.44 27.00
C LYS A 59 4.49 -1.84 27.60
N ALA A 60 4.79 -1.99 28.89
CA ALA A 60 4.76 -3.28 29.58
C ALA A 60 3.39 -3.97 29.49
N THR A 61 2.31 -3.19 29.56
CA THR A 61 0.93 -3.70 29.47
C THR A 61 0.60 -4.22 28.07
N VAL A 62 1.08 -3.56 27.02
CA VAL A 62 0.80 -3.94 25.62
C VAL A 62 1.91 -4.77 24.97
N ALA A 63 3.01 -5.03 25.68
CA ALA A 63 4.18 -5.74 25.17
C ALA A 63 3.85 -7.07 24.49
N PRO A 64 2.99 -7.96 25.05
CA PRO A 64 2.65 -9.21 24.37
C PRO A 64 2.06 -9.01 22.98
N LEU A 65 1.23 -7.98 22.81
CA LEU A 65 0.61 -7.64 21.53
C LEU A 65 1.64 -7.03 20.56
N VAL A 66 2.44 -6.07 21.04
CA VAL A 66 3.45 -5.38 20.23
C VAL A 66 4.53 -6.35 19.76
N GLU A 67 5.00 -7.26 20.62
CA GLU A 67 5.97 -8.29 20.29
C GLU A 67 5.43 -9.30 19.28
N TRP A 68 4.17 -9.69 19.42
CA TRP A 68 3.52 -10.57 18.46
C TRP A 68 3.38 -9.91 17.08
N VAL A 69 2.95 -8.65 17.04
CA VAL A 69 2.87 -7.84 15.81
C VAL A 69 4.24 -7.67 15.17
N ALA A 70 5.28 -7.49 15.99
CA ALA A 70 6.68 -7.45 15.53
C ALA A 70 7.22 -8.82 15.10
N GLY A 71 6.45 -9.91 15.27
CA GLY A 71 6.83 -11.27 14.89
C GLY A 71 7.83 -11.93 15.83
N LYS A 72 8.00 -11.41 17.05
CA LYS A 72 8.93 -11.94 18.06
C LYS A 72 8.32 -13.10 18.86
N THR A 73 7.01 -13.12 19.03
CA THR A 73 6.28 -14.09 19.85
C THR A 73 5.06 -14.64 19.10
N GLY A 74 4.35 -15.60 19.70
CA GLY A 74 3.06 -16.12 19.24
C GLY A 74 3.11 -17.38 18.37
N VAL A 75 2.07 -18.22 18.51
CA VAL A 75 1.95 -19.52 17.79
C VAL A 75 1.71 -19.31 16.29
N VAL A 76 0.87 -18.34 15.94
CA VAL A 76 0.63 -17.94 14.55
C VAL A 76 1.41 -16.65 14.30
N PRO A 77 2.38 -16.60 13.37
CA PRO A 77 3.10 -15.38 13.07
C PRO A 77 2.14 -14.31 12.57
N TYR A 78 2.20 -13.11 13.13
CA TYR A 78 1.30 -12.01 12.76
C TYR A 78 1.33 -11.68 11.25
N GLN A 79 2.48 -11.85 10.61
CA GLN A 79 2.64 -11.64 9.18
C GLN A 79 1.73 -12.62 8.37
N VAL A 80 1.43 -13.83 8.87
CA VAL A 80 0.46 -14.77 8.24
C VAL A 80 -0.95 -14.20 8.29
N ILE A 81 -1.33 -13.57 9.41
CA ILE A 81 -2.61 -12.89 9.56
C ILE A 81 -2.70 -11.71 8.59
N LEU A 82 -1.64 -10.90 8.50
CA LEU A 82 -1.59 -9.82 7.52
C LEU A 82 -1.81 -10.35 6.11
N ASP A 83 -1.10 -11.41 5.70
CA ASP A 83 -1.25 -11.95 4.36
C ASP A 83 -2.66 -12.50 4.09
N ALA A 84 -3.28 -13.14 5.08
CA ALA A 84 -4.67 -13.58 5.00
C ALA A 84 -5.65 -12.40 4.93
N THR A 85 -5.39 -11.31 5.66
CA THR A 85 -6.21 -10.09 5.59
C THR A 85 -6.07 -9.38 4.25
N VAL A 86 -4.90 -9.42 3.60
CA VAL A 86 -4.71 -8.93 2.23
C VAL A 86 -5.60 -9.70 1.26
N ALA A 87 -5.70 -11.02 1.39
CA ALA A 87 -6.61 -11.84 0.58
C ALA A 87 -8.08 -11.37 0.72
N ILE A 88 -8.53 -11.13 1.95
CA ILE A 88 -9.89 -10.58 2.21
C ILE A 88 -10.03 -9.17 1.63
N GLY A 89 -9.01 -8.32 1.82
CA GLY A 89 -8.95 -6.97 1.30
C GLY A 89 -9.03 -6.91 -0.22
N LEU A 90 -8.45 -7.86 -0.95
CA LEU A 90 -8.55 -7.97 -2.40
C LEU A 90 -9.99 -8.26 -2.86
N VAL A 91 -10.69 -9.16 -2.16
CA VAL A 91 -12.11 -9.45 -2.44
C VAL A 91 -12.97 -8.21 -2.17
N TRP A 92 -12.75 -7.59 -1.01
CA TRP A 92 -13.44 -6.37 -0.62
C TRP A 92 -13.20 -5.25 -1.64
N LEU A 93 -11.95 -4.99 -2.01
CA LEU A 93 -11.56 -3.94 -2.96
C LEU A 93 -12.24 -4.14 -4.31
N ALA A 94 -12.23 -5.37 -4.83
CA ALA A 94 -12.89 -5.70 -6.08
C ALA A 94 -14.42 -5.47 -6.00
N SER A 95 -15.03 -5.79 -4.87
CA SER A 95 -16.47 -5.63 -4.64
C SER A 95 -16.89 -4.17 -4.48
N VAL A 96 -16.23 -3.40 -3.60
CA VAL A 96 -16.59 -2.00 -3.29
C VAL A 96 -16.46 -1.09 -4.49
N PHE A 97 -15.42 -1.31 -5.29
CA PHE A 97 -15.10 -0.47 -6.43
C PHE A 97 -15.61 -1.03 -7.77
N ASP A 98 -16.39 -2.11 -7.74
CA ASP A 98 -16.95 -2.79 -8.92
C ASP A 98 -15.88 -3.09 -9.99
N ILE A 99 -14.71 -3.58 -9.56
CA ILE A 99 -13.57 -3.79 -10.46
C ILE A 99 -13.86 -4.97 -11.39
N PRO A 100 -13.96 -4.75 -12.71
CA PRO A 100 -14.36 -5.79 -13.64
C PRO A 100 -13.29 -6.88 -13.72
N LYS A 101 -13.73 -8.13 -13.93
CA LYS A 101 -12.83 -9.29 -14.01
C LYS A 101 -11.72 -9.10 -15.04
N GLN A 102 -12.02 -8.46 -16.17
CA GLN A 102 -11.02 -8.17 -17.22
C GLN A 102 -9.87 -7.31 -16.70
N SER A 103 -10.17 -6.22 -15.98
CA SER A 103 -9.13 -5.38 -15.37
C SER A 103 -8.36 -6.12 -14.28
N ARG A 104 -9.04 -6.99 -13.49
CA ARG A 104 -8.37 -7.80 -12.47
C ARG A 104 -7.40 -8.82 -13.09
N LEU A 105 -7.81 -9.51 -14.14
CA LEU A 105 -6.94 -10.44 -14.88
C LEU A 105 -5.74 -9.71 -15.50
N ALA A 106 -5.96 -8.52 -16.06
CA ALA A 106 -4.91 -7.72 -16.67
C ALA A 106 -3.88 -7.18 -15.67
N THR A 107 -4.21 -7.14 -14.37
CA THR A 107 -3.30 -6.69 -13.30
C THR A 107 -2.85 -7.83 -12.38
N ALA A 108 -3.35 -9.06 -12.56
CA ALA A 108 -3.02 -10.19 -11.71
C ALA A 108 -1.51 -10.51 -11.69
N TRP A 109 -0.80 -10.22 -12.78
CA TRP A 109 0.65 -10.41 -12.90
C TRP A 109 1.47 -9.49 -11.97
N LEU A 110 0.90 -8.41 -11.44
CA LEU A 110 1.61 -7.50 -10.53
C LEU A 110 2.06 -8.22 -9.25
N MET A 111 1.24 -9.15 -8.75
CA MET A 111 1.55 -9.92 -7.53
C MET A 111 2.79 -10.80 -7.69
N PRO A 112 2.88 -11.70 -8.70
CA PRO A 112 4.08 -12.51 -8.91
C PRO A 112 5.30 -11.68 -9.30
N VAL A 113 5.15 -10.58 -10.05
CA VAL A 113 6.29 -9.70 -10.34
C VAL A 113 6.82 -9.04 -9.08
N ALA A 114 5.96 -8.49 -8.22
CA ALA A 114 6.37 -7.93 -6.95
C ALA A 114 7.09 -8.96 -6.07
N ALA A 115 6.53 -10.19 -5.97
CA ALA A 115 7.15 -11.27 -5.22
C ALA A 115 8.54 -11.66 -5.78
N MET A 116 8.67 -11.77 -7.10
CA MET A 116 9.95 -12.08 -7.75
C MET A 116 10.99 -10.98 -7.49
N LEU A 117 10.60 -9.70 -7.57
CA LEU A 117 11.50 -8.58 -7.27
C LEU A 117 11.91 -8.58 -5.79
N SER A 118 10.99 -8.89 -4.88
CA SER A 118 11.32 -9.02 -3.45
C SER A 118 12.31 -10.16 -3.18
N LEU A 119 12.13 -11.31 -3.83
CA LEU A 119 13.08 -12.43 -3.70
C LEU A 119 14.43 -12.13 -4.36
N ALA A 120 14.42 -11.48 -5.53
CA ALA A 120 15.63 -11.07 -6.21
C ALA A 120 16.43 -10.05 -5.39
N SER A 121 15.75 -9.05 -4.81
CA SER A 121 16.36 -8.09 -3.88
C SER A 121 17.03 -8.81 -2.73
N LEU A 122 16.29 -9.66 -2.00
CA LEU A 122 16.85 -10.40 -0.86
C LEU A 122 18.04 -11.29 -1.26
N ARG A 123 17.99 -11.92 -2.44
CA ARG A 123 19.06 -12.81 -2.90
C ARG A 123 20.30 -12.08 -3.40
N ILE A 124 20.15 -10.91 -3.99
CA ILE A 124 21.24 -10.14 -4.60
C ILE A 124 21.87 -9.17 -3.59
N SER A 125 21.05 -8.45 -2.82
CA SER A 125 21.52 -7.40 -1.90
C SER A 125 21.42 -7.78 -0.42
N GLY A 126 20.71 -8.85 -0.06
CA GLY A 126 20.41 -9.19 1.33
C GLY A 126 19.36 -8.28 1.99
N LEU A 127 18.83 -7.28 1.26
CA LEU A 127 17.87 -6.32 1.77
C LEU A 127 16.46 -6.55 1.19
N PRO A 128 15.40 -6.28 1.98
CA PRO A 128 14.05 -6.13 1.45
C PRO A 128 14.00 -5.12 0.30
N LEU A 129 13.12 -5.35 -0.68
CA LEU A 129 13.03 -4.52 -1.89
C LEU A 129 12.76 -3.05 -1.55
N GLU A 130 11.87 -2.80 -0.61
CA GLU A 130 11.54 -1.46 -0.14
C GLU A 130 12.76 -0.73 0.45
N GLN A 131 13.57 -1.42 1.25
CA GLN A 131 14.78 -0.85 1.85
C GLN A 131 15.88 -0.66 0.81
N LEU A 132 16.02 -1.60 -0.14
CA LEU A 132 16.97 -1.45 -1.24
C LEU A 132 16.63 -0.23 -2.09
N LEU A 133 15.36 -0.08 -2.50
CA LEU A 133 14.92 1.06 -3.31
C LEU A 133 15.04 2.38 -2.54
N ALA A 134 14.69 2.39 -1.26
CA ALA A 134 14.83 3.55 -0.40
C ALA A 134 16.28 3.98 -0.21
N THR A 135 17.23 3.04 -0.10
CA THR A 135 18.65 3.39 0.11
C THR A 135 19.37 3.75 -1.19
N THR A 136 18.97 3.16 -2.32
CA THR A 136 19.70 3.31 -3.60
C THR A 136 19.22 4.47 -4.48
N LEU A 137 17.93 4.80 -4.46
CA LEU A 137 17.35 5.81 -5.36
C LEU A 137 17.06 7.11 -4.62
N PRO A 138 17.37 8.30 -5.16
CA PRO A 138 16.88 9.56 -4.60
C PRO A 138 15.34 9.57 -4.47
N ALA A 139 14.76 10.26 -3.49
CA ALA A 139 13.32 10.18 -3.24
C ALA A 139 12.50 10.64 -4.46
N LEU A 140 12.94 11.70 -5.13
CA LEU A 140 12.34 12.15 -6.38
C LEU A 140 12.33 11.06 -7.46
N VAL A 141 13.45 10.35 -7.63
CA VAL A 141 13.55 9.26 -8.63
C VAL A 141 12.62 8.12 -8.27
N LEU A 142 12.55 7.75 -6.98
CA LEU A 142 11.61 6.74 -6.48
C LEU A 142 10.16 7.17 -6.71
N GLY A 143 9.82 8.43 -6.44
CA GLY A 143 8.49 9.00 -6.69
C GLY A 143 8.11 9.00 -8.16
N MET A 144 9.04 9.37 -9.05
CA MET A 144 8.83 9.31 -10.50
C MET A 144 8.66 7.87 -10.99
N ALA A 145 9.48 6.93 -10.52
CA ALA A 145 9.38 5.52 -10.89
C ALA A 145 8.03 4.93 -10.45
N PHE A 146 7.60 5.21 -9.22
CA PHE A 146 6.34 4.70 -8.69
C PHE A 146 5.12 5.36 -9.36
N GLY A 147 5.15 6.68 -9.56
CA GLY A 147 4.11 7.40 -10.30
C GLY A 147 4.00 6.92 -11.75
N GLY A 148 5.14 6.69 -12.42
CA GLY A 148 5.21 6.13 -13.76
C GLY A 148 4.67 4.71 -13.85
N LEU A 149 4.96 3.85 -12.86
CA LEU A 149 4.41 2.49 -12.79
C LEU A 149 2.89 2.51 -12.67
N ILE A 150 2.33 3.34 -11.79
CA ILE A 150 0.87 3.47 -11.63
C ILE A 150 0.24 4.02 -12.91
N ALA A 151 0.85 5.04 -13.52
CA ALA A 151 0.40 5.59 -14.80
C ALA A 151 0.40 4.52 -15.91
N ALA A 152 1.43 3.69 -15.98
CA ALA A 152 1.51 2.57 -16.91
C ALA A 152 0.39 1.55 -16.65
N VAL A 153 0.12 1.20 -15.40
CA VAL A 153 -1.00 0.30 -15.04
C VAL A 153 -2.33 0.91 -15.49
N ILE A 154 -2.59 2.19 -15.22
CA ILE A 154 -3.81 2.89 -15.65
C ILE A 154 -3.94 2.87 -17.18
N TRP A 155 -2.83 3.06 -17.89
CA TRP A 155 -2.81 3.13 -19.34
C TRP A 155 -3.04 1.76 -20.00
N LEU A 156 -2.35 0.73 -19.50
CA LEU A 156 -2.29 -0.62 -20.07
C LEU A 156 -3.46 -1.51 -19.64
N THR A 157 -4.14 -1.20 -18.53
CA THR A 157 -5.25 -2.03 -18.05
C THR A 157 -6.48 -1.85 -18.95
N PRO A 158 -7.01 -2.92 -19.57
CA PRO A 158 -8.26 -2.88 -20.31
C PRO A 158 -9.39 -2.36 -19.42
N SER A 159 -10.12 -1.37 -19.91
CA SER A 159 -11.18 -0.71 -19.15
C SER A 159 -12.22 -0.09 -20.07
N PRO A 160 -13.51 -0.10 -19.70
CA PRO A 160 -14.55 0.63 -20.42
C PRO A 160 -14.45 2.16 -20.24
N ILE A 161 -13.47 2.64 -19.47
CA ILE A 161 -13.22 4.06 -19.25
C ILE A 161 -12.57 4.67 -20.50
N ASP A 162 -13.10 5.81 -20.91
CA ASP A 162 -12.61 6.61 -22.03
C ASP A 162 -11.10 6.88 -21.92
N VAL A 163 -10.40 6.75 -23.04
CA VAL A 163 -8.96 6.97 -23.19
C VAL A 163 -8.56 8.36 -22.71
N SER A 164 -9.41 9.37 -22.95
CA SER A 164 -9.16 10.75 -22.51
C SER A 164 -9.05 10.85 -20.97
N ILE A 165 -9.92 10.16 -20.25
CA ILE A 165 -9.94 10.11 -18.78
C ILE A 165 -8.74 9.32 -18.26
N ARG A 166 -8.40 8.18 -18.89
CA ARG A 166 -7.22 7.39 -18.50
C ARG A 166 -5.93 8.17 -18.69
N ARG A 167 -5.80 8.91 -19.81
CA ARG A 167 -4.65 9.78 -20.07
C ARG A 167 -4.54 10.86 -19.00
N ARG A 168 -5.65 11.51 -18.68
CA ARG A 168 -5.70 12.54 -17.63
C ARG A 168 -5.30 11.96 -16.28
N ALA A 169 -5.86 10.82 -15.88
CA ALA A 169 -5.51 10.14 -14.64
C ALA A 169 -4.02 9.78 -14.58
N ALA A 170 -3.46 9.21 -15.65
CA ALA A 170 -2.03 8.89 -15.75
C ALA A 170 -1.14 10.14 -15.57
N VAL A 171 -1.47 11.24 -16.26
CA VAL A 171 -0.75 12.52 -16.12
C VAL A 171 -0.85 13.06 -14.70
N VAL A 172 -2.03 13.01 -14.08
CA VAL A 172 -2.22 13.43 -12.69
C VAL A 172 -1.28 12.65 -11.78
N VAL A 173 -1.23 11.31 -11.87
CA VAL A 173 -0.33 10.50 -11.02
C VAL A 173 1.14 10.83 -11.25
N CYS A 174 1.56 10.94 -12.51
CA CYS A 174 2.94 11.28 -12.87
C CYS A 174 3.39 12.63 -12.31
N ILE A 175 2.47 13.56 -12.05
CA ILE A 175 2.78 14.88 -11.49
C ILE A 175 2.63 14.86 -9.97
N THR A 176 1.51 14.37 -9.44
CA THR A 176 1.17 14.52 -8.03
C THR A 176 2.08 13.73 -7.11
N VAL A 177 2.50 12.52 -7.50
CA VAL A 177 3.38 11.69 -6.66
C VAL A 177 4.76 12.33 -6.51
N PRO A 178 5.49 12.71 -7.58
CA PRO A 178 6.78 13.39 -7.44
C PRO A 178 6.69 14.74 -6.73
N VAL A 179 5.66 15.54 -7.02
CA VAL A 179 5.48 16.86 -6.39
C VAL A 179 5.31 16.72 -4.87
N ALA A 180 4.58 15.71 -4.41
CA ALA A 180 4.41 15.49 -2.98
C ALA A 180 5.70 15.04 -2.29
N VAL A 181 6.51 14.22 -2.95
CA VAL A 181 7.83 13.82 -2.45
C VAL A 181 8.73 15.05 -2.31
N ILE A 182 8.81 15.90 -3.35
CA ILE A 182 9.59 17.16 -3.30
C ILE A 182 9.08 18.07 -2.19
N ALA A 183 7.76 18.24 -2.10
CA ALA A 183 7.17 19.11 -1.07
C ALA A 183 7.53 18.63 0.33
N VAL A 184 7.52 17.33 0.59
CA VAL A 184 7.93 16.78 1.89
C VAL A 184 9.42 16.98 2.13
N GLU A 185 10.29 16.71 1.15
CA GLU A 185 11.74 16.95 1.29
C GLU A 185 12.05 18.42 1.60
N CYS A 186 11.31 19.37 0.99
CA CYS A 186 11.49 20.80 1.28
C CYS A 186 10.95 21.23 2.65
N LEU A 187 9.95 20.52 3.19
CA LEU A 187 9.27 20.90 4.42
C LEU A 187 9.79 20.17 5.66
N ALA A 188 10.47 19.03 5.50
CA ALA A 188 10.93 18.20 6.61
C ALA A 188 12.23 18.76 7.25
N PRO A 189 12.20 19.25 8.50
CA PRO A 189 13.41 19.61 9.23
C PRO A 189 14.20 18.36 9.61
N THR A 190 15.53 18.39 9.49
CA THR A 190 16.40 17.31 10.00
C THR A 190 16.93 17.65 11.39
N PRO A 191 16.78 16.78 12.43
CA PRO A 191 16.10 15.48 12.48
C PRO A 191 14.62 15.55 12.93
N MET A 192 13.77 14.70 12.37
CA MET A 192 12.36 14.52 12.77
C MET A 192 12.17 13.31 13.68
N SER A 193 11.11 13.32 14.49
CA SER A 193 10.66 12.12 15.22
C SER A 193 9.86 11.20 14.30
N ALA A 194 9.88 9.89 14.57
CA ALA A 194 9.12 8.89 13.80
C ALA A 194 7.61 9.19 13.72
N VAL A 195 7.05 9.84 14.75
CA VAL A 195 5.65 10.30 14.79
C VAL A 195 5.43 11.43 13.79
N ALA A 196 6.35 12.38 13.72
CA ALA A 196 6.29 13.49 12.79
C ALA A 196 6.43 12.98 11.35
N GLU A 197 7.30 12.02 11.09
CA GLU A 197 7.49 11.41 9.76
C GLU A 197 6.24 10.66 9.30
N SER A 198 5.67 9.84 10.18
CA SER A 198 4.42 9.12 9.90
C SER A 198 3.27 10.08 9.63
N SER A 199 3.17 11.16 10.41
CA SER A 199 2.13 12.19 10.24
C SER A 199 2.32 12.97 8.94
N LEU A 200 3.56 13.28 8.57
CA LEU A 200 3.90 13.99 7.34
C LEU A 200 3.63 13.13 6.10
N SER A 201 4.01 11.85 6.13
CA SER A 201 3.66 10.87 5.09
C SER A 201 2.14 10.75 4.93
N LEU A 202 1.40 10.64 6.03
CA LEU A 202 -0.07 10.57 6.01
C LEU A 202 -0.69 11.84 5.44
N ALA A 203 -0.22 13.01 5.87
CA ALA A 203 -0.71 14.31 5.39
C ALA A 203 -0.44 14.50 3.90
N ALA A 204 0.77 14.16 3.43
CA ALA A 204 1.13 14.21 2.02
C ALA A 204 0.33 13.21 1.18
N GLY A 205 0.11 11.99 1.69
CA GLY A 205 -0.78 10.99 1.08
C GLY A 205 -2.23 11.47 0.99
N ALA A 206 -2.77 12.08 2.04
CA ALA A 206 -4.11 12.65 2.04
C ALA A 206 -4.24 13.81 1.05
N ALA A 207 -3.27 14.74 1.03
CA ALA A 207 -3.24 15.87 0.11
C ALA A 207 -3.16 15.42 -1.36
N THR A 208 -2.28 14.47 -1.68
CA THR A 208 -2.19 13.90 -3.03
C THR A 208 -3.45 13.17 -3.44
N GLY A 209 -4.08 12.42 -2.54
CA GLY A 209 -5.36 11.77 -2.78
C GLY A 209 -6.47 12.78 -3.07
N LEU A 210 -6.53 13.90 -2.32
CA LEU A 210 -7.48 14.99 -2.58
C LEU A 210 -7.24 15.64 -3.94
N VAL A 211 -5.99 15.92 -4.30
CA VAL A 211 -5.65 16.45 -5.64
C VAL A 211 -6.09 15.47 -6.73
N ALA A 212 -5.82 14.18 -6.56
CA ALA A 212 -6.24 13.14 -7.48
C ALA A 212 -7.77 13.02 -7.58
N TRP A 213 -8.51 13.19 -6.47
CA TRP A 213 -9.97 13.22 -6.46
C TRP A 213 -10.55 14.35 -7.32
N TRP A 214 -9.94 15.53 -7.27
CA TRP A 214 -10.39 16.72 -8.02
C TRP A 214 -9.94 16.68 -9.48
N LEU A 215 -8.71 16.27 -9.73
CA LEU A 215 -8.09 16.36 -11.04
C LEU A 215 -8.19 15.08 -11.88
N GLY A 216 -8.55 13.93 -11.31
CA GLY A 216 -8.58 12.64 -12.01
C GLY A 216 -9.62 12.50 -13.13
N GLY A 217 -10.63 13.37 -13.18
CA GLY A 217 -11.62 13.41 -14.27
C GLY A 217 -12.67 12.30 -14.25
N PHE A 218 -12.63 11.38 -13.29
CA PHE A 218 -13.67 10.35 -13.14
C PHE A 218 -15.00 10.98 -12.70
N ARG A 219 -16.11 10.54 -13.32
CA ARG A 219 -17.47 11.02 -12.97
C ARG A 219 -18.10 10.22 -11.84
N ARG A 220 -17.85 8.90 -11.78
CA ARG A 220 -18.45 8.02 -10.77
C ARG A 220 -17.73 8.20 -9.42
N PRO A 221 -18.46 8.40 -8.30
CA PRO A 221 -17.86 8.65 -6.99
C PRO A 221 -16.98 7.50 -6.52
N ARG A 222 -17.37 6.24 -6.77
CA ARG A 222 -16.56 5.05 -6.45
C ARG A 222 -15.22 5.05 -7.17
N SER A 223 -15.20 5.33 -8.47
CA SER A 223 -13.97 5.39 -9.26
C SER A 223 -13.07 6.56 -8.85
N ARG A 224 -13.66 7.72 -8.53
CA ARG A 224 -12.93 8.86 -7.97
C ARG A 224 -12.27 8.49 -6.65
N LEU A 225 -13.02 7.80 -5.77
CA LEU A 225 -12.52 7.39 -4.45
C LEU A 225 -11.38 6.40 -4.58
N PHE A 226 -11.55 5.37 -5.43
CA PHE A 226 -10.51 4.39 -5.70
C PHE A 226 -9.23 5.04 -6.20
N PHE A 227 -9.34 5.93 -7.18
CA PHE A 227 -8.20 6.65 -7.74
C PHE A 227 -7.52 7.54 -6.71
N ALA A 228 -8.29 8.32 -5.96
CA ALA A 228 -7.78 9.17 -4.88
C ALA A 228 -7.04 8.36 -3.81
N MET A 229 -7.62 7.25 -3.37
CA MET A 229 -6.99 6.35 -2.40
C MET A 229 -5.69 5.73 -2.94
N ALA A 230 -5.72 5.21 -4.17
CA ALA A 230 -4.54 4.59 -4.77
C ALA A 230 -3.37 5.58 -4.90
N VAL A 231 -3.64 6.80 -5.35
CA VAL A 231 -2.61 7.85 -5.49
C VAL A 231 -2.11 8.33 -4.12
N GLY A 232 -3.02 8.51 -3.16
CA GLY A 232 -2.65 8.95 -1.81
C GLY A 232 -1.79 7.94 -1.07
N VAL A 233 -2.19 6.66 -1.09
CA VAL A 233 -1.41 5.56 -0.50
C VAL A 233 -0.06 5.43 -1.19
N ALA A 234 -0.01 5.58 -2.51
CA ALA A 234 1.23 5.51 -3.26
C ALA A 234 2.24 6.61 -2.86
N ALA A 235 1.79 7.86 -2.83
CA ALA A 235 2.63 8.98 -2.41
C ALA A 235 3.10 8.82 -0.96
N GLY A 236 2.18 8.50 -0.04
CA GLY A 236 2.50 8.27 1.36
C GLY A 236 3.54 7.15 1.54
N ALA A 237 3.40 6.04 0.81
CA ALA A 237 4.33 4.92 0.86
C ALA A 237 5.74 5.30 0.39
N VAL A 238 5.87 6.07 -0.70
CA VAL A 238 7.18 6.54 -1.19
C VAL A 238 7.85 7.45 -0.15
N ILE A 239 7.08 8.34 0.46
CA ILE A 239 7.58 9.27 1.48
C ILE A 239 8.00 8.51 2.75
N ALA A 240 7.17 7.59 3.22
CA ALA A 240 7.46 6.77 4.39
C ALA A 240 8.69 5.88 4.17
N ALA A 241 8.84 5.31 2.98
CA ALA A 241 10.00 4.50 2.63
C ALA A 241 11.32 5.30 2.69
N LYS A 242 11.25 6.62 2.52
CA LYS A 242 12.41 7.52 2.54
C LYS A 242 12.72 8.16 3.88
N ALA A 243 11.79 8.10 4.81
CA ALA A 243 11.95 8.64 6.16
C ALA A 243 12.68 7.64 7.10
N GLY A 244 12.56 6.33 6.84
CA GLY A 244 13.23 5.27 7.62
C GLY A 244 14.56 4.80 7.03
#